data_AF-I7CQA6-F1
#
_entry.id   AF-I7CQA6-F1
#
_cell.length_a   1.000
_cell.length_b   1.000
_cell.length_c   1.000
_cell.angle_alpha   90.00
_cell.angle_beta   90.00
_cell.angle_gamma   90.00
#
_symmetry.space_group_name_H-M   'P 1'
#
loop_
_entity.id
_entity.type
_entity.pdbx_description
1 polymer ?
#
loop_
_entity_poly.entity_id
_entity_poly.type
_entity_poly.pdbx_seq_one_letter_code
_entity_poly.pdbx_strand_id
1 'polypeptide(L)'
;MTFNRRRFLAGTALATIASAGCLQADDESGTGTGNGSRNGDDDSEPTTAVPEDPRVDDPPYDIEEQPSDPGEWKQLLLCENMSGDSDLEFQTVPAPRADLLLRTAETEAEAYAVRALTSAAEVREVFELGDGGSDEGPEEPIDAIDFEESVLLVVESGFGSGSVTHHWKRAEATDRGVHLHGCHTTPFKQTNDFIARHSVVRVERPETFELARVSLTVGAERRVHFNSTEGVVTVDAE
;
A
#
# COMPACT_ATOMS: atom_id res chain seq x y z
N MET A 1 -3.98 -0.54 44.64
CA MET A 1 -5.40 -0.98 44.58
C MET A 1 -5.50 -2.05 43.53
N THR A 2 -5.79 -3.28 43.92
CA THR A 2 -5.85 -4.47 43.08
C THR A 2 -7.25 -4.64 42.51
N PHE A 3 -7.40 -4.62 41.19
CA PHE A 3 -8.65 -4.99 40.53
C PHE A 3 -8.55 -6.39 39.94
N ASN A 4 -9.18 -7.33 40.63
CA ASN A 4 -9.52 -8.67 40.16
C ASN A 4 -10.69 -8.54 39.16
N ARG A 5 -10.52 -8.96 37.90
CA ARG A 5 -11.65 -9.17 36.97
C ARG A 5 -11.66 -10.62 36.50
N ARG A 6 -12.88 -11.18 36.58
CA ARG A 6 -13.21 -12.60 36.55
C ARG A 6 -13.27 -13.11 35.12
N ARG A 7 -12.78 -14.34 34.94
CA ARG A 7 -12.99 -15.21 33.78
C ARG A 7 -14.48 -15.51 33.58
N PHE A 8 -14.94 -15.45 32.34
CA PHE A 8 -16.15 -16.15 31.89
C PHE A 8 -15.74 -17.27 30.94
N LEU A 9 -16.14 -18.48 31.30
CA LEU A 9 -16.04 -19.72 30.53
C LEU A 9 -17.47 -20.19 30.25
N ALA A 10 -17.82 -20.33 28.97
CA ALA A 10 -18.92 -21.13 28.43
C ALA A 10 -18.61 -21.30 26.93
N GLY A 11 -18.60 -22.46 26.28
CA GLY A 11 -19.06 -23.80 26.63
C GLY A 11 -19.98 -24.32 25.51
N THR A 12 -19.49 -25.29 24.71
CA THR A 12 -20.22 -26.27 23.84
C THR A 12 -21.01 -25.72 22.63
N ALA A 13 -21.22 -26.39 21.49
CA ALA A 13 -20.80 -27.68 20.89
C ALA A 13 -21.18 -27.69 19.38
N LEU A 14 -20.63 -28.68 18.67
CA LEU A 14 -20.75 -29.07 17.25
C LEU A 14 -22.14 -29.03 16.59
N ALA A 15 -22.17 -28.75 15.27
CA ALA A 15 -23.02 -29.47 14.31
C ALA A 15 -22.48 -29.35 12.87
N THR A 16 -22.01 -30.47 12.33
CA THR A 16 -21.71 -30.74 10.93
C THR A 16 -22.99 -30.85 10.11
N ILE A 17 -23.04 -30.22 8.93
CA ILE A 17 -23.99 -30.57 7.87
C ILE A 17 -23.20 -30.75 6.58
N ALA A 18 -23.01 -32.00 6.17
CA ALA A 18 -22.61 -32.38 4.83
C ALA A 18 -23.87 -32.38 3.95
N SER A 19 -23.86 -31.60 2.88
CA SER A 19 -24.85 -31.69 1.81
C SER A 19 -24.14 -32.10 0.54
N ALA A 20 -24.10 -33.40 0.29
CA ALA A 20 -23.84 -33.97 -1.02
C ALA A 20 -25.09 -33.74 -1.89
N GLY A 21 -24.91 -33.10 -3.05
CA GLY A 21 -25.94 -32.88 -4.06
C GLY A 21 -25.43 -33.34 -5.42
N CYS A 22 -26.22 -34.15 -6.10
CA CYS A 22 -25.84 -35.09 -7.15
C CYS A 22 -25.41 -34.49 -8.50
N LEU A 23 -24.59 -35.30 -9.20
CA LEU A 23 -24.41 -35.32 -10.65
C LEU A 23 -25.74 -35.25 -11.41
N GLN A 24 -25.74 -34.52 -12.53
CA GLN A 24 -26.41 -34.97 -13.75
C GLN A 24 -25.63 -34.47 -14.96
N ALA A 25 -24.97 -35.41 -15.66
CA ALA A 25 -24.41 -35.20 -16.98
C ALA A 25 -25.46 -35.69 -17.99
N ASP A 26 -25.89 -34.79 -18.87
CA ASP A 26 -26.62 -35.15 -20.08
C ASP A 26 -25.75 -34.74 -21.27
N ASP A 27 -25.40 -35.75 -22.06
CA ASP A 27 -24.67 -35.71 -23.31
C ASP A 27 -25.73 -35.84 -24.42
N GLU A 28 -25.93 -34.81 -25.24
CA GLU A 28 -26.54 -35.04 -26.56
C GLU A 28 -26.03 -34.06 -27.62
N SER A 29 -25.47 -34.66 -28.66
CA SER A 29 -24.92 -34.06 -29.87
C SER A 29 -25.95 -33.29 -30.69
N GLY A 30 -25.63 -32.05 -31.04
CA GLY A 30 -26.36 -31.25 -32.03
C GLY A 30 -25.41 -30.42 -32.90
N THR A 31 -25.13 -30.90 -34.11
CA THR A 31 -24.44 -30.16 -35.18
C THR A 31 -25.28 -28.97 -35.62
N GLY A 32 -24.83 -27.76 -35.31
CA GLY A 32 -25.45 -26.50 -35.73
C GLY A 32 -24.40 -25.46 -36.13
N THR A 33 -24.10 -25.40 -37.42
CA THR A 33 -23.31 -24.32 -38.04
C THR A 33 -24.09 -23.01 -37.92
N GLY A 34 -23.65 -22.12 -37.02
CA GLY A 34 -24.24 -20.81 -36.80
C GLY A 34 -23.16 -19.77 -36.56
N ASN A 35 -22.85 -19.01 -37.61
CA ASN A 35 -21.90 -17.90 -37.61
C ASN A 35 -22.50 -16.75 -36.78
N GLY A 36 -21.93 -16.50 -35.60
CA GLY A 36 -22.30 -15.39 -34.73
C GLY A 36 -21.10 -15.01 -33.88
N SER A 37 -20.41 -13.94 -34.28
CA SER A 37 -19.35 -13.32 -33.51
C SER A 37 -19.85 -13.04 -32.09
N ARG A 38 -19.33 -13.81 -31.13
CA ARG A 38 -19.41 -13.48 -29.71
C ARG A 38 -18.55 -12.25 -29.51
N ASN A 39 -19.19 -11.09 -29.40
CA ASN A 39 -18.62 -10.01 -28.60
C ASN A 39 -18.43 -10.58 -27.20
N GLY A 40 -17.18 -10.64 -26.74
CA GLY A 40 -16.88 -11.06 -25.38
C GLY A 40 -17.57 -10.10 -24.43
N ASP A 41 -18.59 -10.59 -23.76
CA ASP A 41 -19.05 -10.03 -22.50
C ASP A 41 -17.85 -10.12 -21.55
N ASP A 42 -17.35 -8.94 -21.18
CA ASP A 42 -16.34 -8.73 -20.16
C ASP A 42 -16.98 -9.11 -18.81
N ASP A 43 -16.93 -10.41 -18.50
CA ASP A 43 -17.30 -11.01 -17.21
C ASP A 43 -16.19 -10.75 -16.18
N SER A 44 -15.75 -9.49 -16.10
CA SER A 44 -14.95 -9.01 -14.99
C SER A 44 -15.89 -8.88 -13.80
N GLU A 45 -15.79 -9.81 -12.86
CA GLU A 45 -16.40 -9.67 -11.53
C GLU A 45 -16.18 -8.23 -11.04
N PRO A 46 -17.19 -7.54 -10.47
CA PRO A 46 -17.01 -6.18 -10.01
C PRO A 46 -15.85 -6.16 -9.02
N THR A 47 -14.71 -5.63 -9.43
CA THR A 47 -13.56 -5.52 -8.55
C THR A 47 -13.97 -4.52 -7.48
N THR A 48 -13.76 -4.87 -6.21
CA THR A 48 -14.00 -3.95 -5.09
C THR A 48 -12.99 -2.79 -5.07
N ALA A 49 -12.12 -2.71 -6.07
CA ALA A 49 -11.11 -1.68 -6.23
C ALA A 49 -11.78 -0.34 -6.53
N VAL A 50 -11.37 0.69 -5.80
CA VAL A 50 -11.72 2.09 -6.08
C VAL A 50 -10.55 2.69 -6.85
N PRO A 51 -10.63 2.78 -8.20
CA PRO A 51 -9.60 3.42 -8.96
C PRO A 51 -9.61 4.93 -8.72
N GLU A 52 -8.46 5.54 -8.98
CA GLU A 52 -8.26 6.97 -8.89
C GLU A 52 -8.04 7.59 -10.28
N ASP A 53 -8.62 8.78 -10.48
CA ASP A 53 -8.49 9.62 -11.68
C ASP A 53 -8.42 11.10 -11.23
N PRO A 54 -7.38 11.87 -11.59
CA PRO A 54 -6.26 11.51 -12.47
C PRO A 54 -5.15 10.70 -11.79
N ARG A 55 -4.81 9.55 -12.40
CA ARG A 55 -3.72 8.67 -11.93
C ARG A 55 -2.37 9.39 -11.78
N VAL A 56 -2.10 10.27 -12.75
CA VAL A 56 -0.88 11.05 -12.84
C VAL A 56 -1.28 12.49 -13.11
N ASP A 57 -0.72 13.41 -12.34
CA ASP A 57 -0.89 14.84 -12.53
C ASP A 57 0.37 15.61 -12.14
N ASP A 58 0.31 16.93 -12.29
CA ASP A 58 1.34 17.84 -11.81
C ASP A 58 1.21 18.08 -10.29
N PRO A 59 2.33 18.20 -9.55
CA PRO A 59 2.32 18.66 -8.17
C PRO A 59 1.64 20.04 -8.06
N PRO A 60 0.79 20.29 -7.04
CA PRO A 60 0.00 21.51 -6.92
C PRO A 60 0.82 22.67 -6.32
N TYR A 61 2.14 22.58 -6.38
CA TYR A 61 3.10 23.53 -5.83
C TYR A 61 4.33 23.58 -6.73
N ASP A 62 5.01 24.72 -6.77
CA ASP A 62 6.18 24.89 -7.61
C ASP A 62 7.37 24.08 -7.07
N ILE A 63 8.05 23.37 -7.96
CA ILE A 63 9.30 22.65 -7.68
C ILE A 63 10.42 23.39 -8.42
N GLU A 64 11.39 23.90 -7.67
CA GLU A 64 12.54 24.62 -8.24
C GLU A 64 13.47 23.66 -9.00
N GLU A 65 14.33 24.20 -9.86
CA GLU A 65 15.39 23.41 -10.51
C GLU A 65 16.42 22.94 -9.48
N GLN A 66 16.82 21.67 -9.58
CA GLN A 66 17.83 21.08 -8.71
C GLN A 66 19.20 21.75 -8.92
N PRO A 67 19.86 22.27 -7.87
CA PRO A 67 21.19 22.86 -8.01
C PRO A 67 22.21 21.86 -8.55
N SER A 68 23.13 22.31 -9.40
CA SER A 68 24.21 21.46 -9.92
C SER A 68 25.38 21.29 -8.93
N ASP A 69 25.50 22.18 -7.96
CA ASP A 69 26.57 22.13 -6.96
C ASP A 69 26.27 21.07 -5.89
N PRO A 70 27.22 20.14 -5.59
CA PRO A 70 26.99 19.09 -4.59
C PRO A 70 26.75 19.62 -3.17
N GLY A 71 27.30 20.79 -2.83
CA GLY A 71 27.15 21.43 -1.51
C GLY A 71 25.81 22.15 -1.35
N GLU A 72 25.15 22.48 -2.45
CA GLU A 72 23.81 23.11 -2.47
C GLU A 72 22.70 22.09 -2.80
N TRP A 73 23.06 20.82 -2.97
CA TRP A 73 22.14 19.79 -3.40
C TRP A 73 21.03 19.53 -2.36
N LYS A 74 19.79 19.82 -2.75
CA LYS A 74 18.61 19.58 -1.92
C LYS A 74 18.06 18.17 -2.15
N GLN A 75 18.24 17.26 -1.20
CA GLN A 75 17.73 15.88 -1.33
C GLN A 75 16.20 15.76 -1.26
N LEU A 76 15.53 16.77 -0.71
CA LEU A 76 14.08 16.80 -0.52
C LEU A 76 13.43 17.86 -1.41
N LEU A 77 14.06 18.21 -2.54
CA LEU A 77 13.59 19.24 -3.46
C LEU A 77 12.10 19.05 -3.84
N LEU A 78 11.71 17.80 -4.16
CA LEU A 78 10.35 17.46 -4.58
C LEU A 78 9.27 17.71 -3.51
N CYS A 79 9.66 17.83 -2.24
CA CYS A 79 8.76 18.09 -1.12
C CYS A 79 9.00 19.46 -0.47
N GLU A 80 9.95 20.27 -0.95
CA GLU A 80 10.40 21.48 -0.24
C GLU A 80 9.24 22.45 0.01
N ASN A 81 8.41 22.65 -1.01
CA ASN A 81 7.24 23.53 -0.98
C ASN A 81 5.91 22.81 -0.70
N MET A 82 5.96 21.50 -0.42
CA MET A 82 4.76 20.76 -0.03
C MET A 82 4.33 21.20 1.38
N SER A 83 3.07 21.57 1.56
CA SER A 83 2.54 21.88 2.90
C SER A 83 2.70 20.66 3.82
N GLY A 84 3.19 20.92 5.03
CA GLY A 84 3.32 19.94 6.10
C GLY A 84 2.16 19.96 7.09
N ASP A 85 1.06 20.66 6.77
CA ASP A 85 -0.13 20.66 7.60
C ASP A 85 -0.77 19.27 7.51
N SER A 86 -0.86 18.60 8.66
CA SER A 86 -1.33 17.22 8.79
C SER A 86 -2.52 17.22 9.74
N ASP A 87 -3.62 16.59 9.33
CA ASP A 87 -4.79 16.40 10.20
C ASP A 87 -4.57 15.22 11.15
N LEU A 88 -3.82 14.22 10.69
CA LEU A 88 -3.53 12.99 11.41
C LEU A 88 -2.07 12.98 11.84
N GLU A 89 -1.80 12.47 13.04
CA GLU A 89 -0.44 12.14 13.43
C GLU A 89 0.10 10.99 12.57
N PHE A 90 1.35 11.08 12.13
CA PHE A 90 1.98 9.99 11.39
C PHE A 90 3.49 9.92 11.63
N GLN A 91 4.05 8.73 11.41
CA GLN A 91 5.47 8.49 11.57
C GLN A 91 5.93 7.35 10.65
N THR A 92 7.06 7.53 9.97
CA THR A 92 7.75 6.43 9.30
C THR A 92 8.34 5.48 10.36
N VAL A 93 7.98 4.21 10.28
CA VAL A 93 8.43 3.18 11.23
C VAL A 93 9.52 2.34 10.59
N PRO A 94 10.68 2.12 11.26
CA PRO A 94 11.65 1.13 10.82
C PRO A 94 11.02 -0.26 10.87
N ALA A 95 11.00 -0.96 9.74
CA ALA A 95 10.44 -2.29 9.64
C ALA A 95 11.35 -3.18 8.78
N PRO A 96 11.37 -4.50 9.03
CA PRO A 96 11.97 -5.43 8.09
C PRO A 96 11.26 -5.33 6.72
N ARG A 97 11.87 -5.93 5.70
CA ARG A 97 11.24 -5.98 4.38
C ARG A 97 9.95 -6.81 4.48
N ALA A 98 8.82 -6.19 4.14
CA ALA A 98 7.54 -6.87 4.00
C ALA A 98 7.57 -7.91 2.85
N ASP A 99 6.62 -8.84 2.86
CA ASP A 99 6.20 -9.57 1.67
C ASP A 99 5.65 -8.57 0.66
N LEU A 100 6.53 -8.22 -0.28
CA LEU A 100 6.35 -7.15 -1.24
C LEU A 100 5.31 -7.52 -2.29
N LEU A 101 4.41 -6.59 -2.57
CA LEU A 101 3.54 -6.64 -3.74
C LEU A 101 4.33 -6.48 -5.04
N LEU A 102 5.38 -5.65 -5.02
CA LEU A 102 6.22 -5.41 -6.19
C LEU A 102 7.36 -6.43 -6.30
N ARG A 103 7.23 -7.33 -7.28
CA ARG A 103 8.29 -8.29 -7.65
C ARG A 103 9.11 -7.74 -8.82
N THR A 104 10.42 -7.62 -8.63
CA THR A 104 11.39 -7.02 -9.57
C THR A 104 11.41 -7.63 -10.97
N ALA A 105 10.84 -8.82 -11.17
CA ALA A 105 10.94 -9.56 -12.41
C ALA A 105 9.79 -9.33 -13.41
N GLU A 106 8.78 -8.52 -13.07
CA GLU A 106 7.46 -8.64 -13.74
C GLU A 106 6.95 -7.38 -14.48
N THR A 107 7.66 -6.24 -14.46
CA THR A 107 7.15 -5.02 -15.13
C THR A 107 8.25 -4.23 -15.84
N GLU A 108 8.00 -3.88 -17.11
CA GLU A 108 8.75 -2.83 -17.83
C GLU A 108 8.21 -1.42 -17.50
N ALA A 109 7.01 -1.35 -16.92
CA ALA A 109 6.34 -0.12 -16.47
C ALA A 109 6.71 0.24 -15.02
N GLU A 110 6.52 1.51 -14.65
CA GLU A 110 6.59 1.92 -13.24
C GLU A 110 5.39 1.36 -12.48
N ALA A 111 5.65 0.73 -11.32
CA ALA A 111 4.62 0.09 -10.52
C ALA A 111 4.52 0.70 -9.12
N TYR A 112 3.33 0.82 -8.56
CA TYR A 112 3.06 1.44 -7.27
C TYR A 112 2.06 0.59 -6.51
N ALA A 113 2.22 0.49 -5.19
CA ALA A 113 1.25 -0.20 -4.35
C ALA A 113 1.23 0.39 -2.95
N VAL A 114 0.05 0.40 -2.33
CA VAL A 114 -0.10 0.63 -0.90
C VAL A 114 -0.94 -0.49 -0.31
N ARG A 115 -0.51 -1.03 0.83
CA ARG A 115 -1.29 -1.98 1.62
C ARG A 115 -1.56 -1.34 2.99
N ALA A 116 -2.82 -1.31 3.38
CA ALA A 116 -3.22 -0.87 4.72
C ALA A 116 -3.33 -2.10 5.63
N LEU A 117 -2.61 -2.10 6.75
CA LEU A 117 -2.68 -3.12 7.79
C LEU A 117 -3.40 -2.52 8.99
N THR A 118 -4.50 -3.14 9.37
CA THR A 118 -5.45 -2.68 10.38
C THR A 118 -5.50 -3.58 11.61
N SER A 119 -4.65 -4.61 11.64
CA SER A 119 -4.53 -5.54 12.77
C SER A 119 -3.13 -6.13 12.90
N ALA A 120 -2.79 -6.55 14.12
CA ALA A 120 -1.53 -7.25 14.38
C ALA A 120 -1.43 -8.63 13.71
N ALA A 121 -2.56 -9.23 13.28
CA ALA A 121 -2.55 -10.48 12.53
C ALA A 121 -1.99 -10.26 11.11
N GLU A 122 -2.46 -9.22 10.43
CA GLU A 122 -1.98 -8.82 9.10
C GLU A 122 -0.50 -8.45 9.12
N VAL A 123 -0.04 -7.74 10.17
CA VAL A 123 1.40 -7.44 10.33
C VAL A 123 2.25 -8.71 10.39
N ARG A 124 1.84 -9.72 11.15
CA ARG A 124 2.61 -10.97 11.24
C ARG A 124 2.66 -11.73 9.92
N GLU A 125 1.57 -11.71 9.17
CA GLU A 125 1.50 -12.28 7.83
C GLU A 125 2.44 -11.55 6.86
N VAL A 126 2.39 -10.21 6.86
CA VAL A 126 3.13 -9.37 5.91
C VAL A 126 4.62 -9.34 6.20
N PHE A 127 5.04 -9.31 7.46
CA PHE A 127 6.46 -9.15 7.82
C PHE A 127 7.15 -10.46 8.22
N GLU A 128 6.47 -11.61 8.07
CA GLU A 128 6.96 -12.94 8.49
C GLU A 128 7.64 -12.92 9.87
N LEU A 129 7.05 -12.19 10.83
CA LEU A 129 7.61 -12.03 12.17
C LEU A 129 7.50 -13.38 12.89
N GLY A 130 8.58 -14.14 12.95
CA GLY A 130 8.65 -15.38 13.72
C GLY A 130 8.48 -15.12 15.23
N ASP A 131 8.10 -16.15 15.98
CA ASP A 131 7.91 -16.09 17.45
C ASP A 131 9.21 -15.80 18.26
N GLY A 132 10.33 -15.56 17.58
CA GLY A 132 11.67 -15.39 18.16
C GLY A 132 12.14 -13.94 18.05
N GLY A 133 11.94 -13.17 19.12
CA GLY A 133 12.46 -11.81 19.24
C GLY A 133 13.97 -11.76 18.99
N SER A 134 14.37 -10.97 18.00
CA SER A 134 15.76 -10.54 17.86
C SER A 134 15.98 -9.32 18.76
N ASP A 135 17.02 -9.35 19.60
CA ASP A 135 17.36 -8.30 20.58
C ASP A 135 17.76 -6.93 19.96
N GLU A 136 17.73 -6.80 18.63
CA GLU A 136 18.01 -5.57 17.87
C GLU A 136 16.78 -5.09 17.07
N GLY A 137 15.58 -5.24 17.65
CA GLY A 137 14.34 -4.72 17.08
C GLY A 137 14.18 -3.20 17.24
N PRO A 138 13.27 -2.56 16.47
CA PRO A 138 12.91 -1.16 16.68
C PRO A 138 12.46 -0.89 18.13
N GLU A 139 12.65 0.34 18.63
CA GLU A 139 12.30 0.73 20.01
C GLU A 139 10.84 0.40 20.38
N GLU A 140 9.96 0.35 19.37
CA GLU A 140 8.63 -0.25 19.44
C GLU A 140 8.50 -1.31 18.34
N PRO A 141 8.33 -2.60 18.68
CA PRO A 141 8.03 -3.64 17.69
C PRO A 141 6.80 -3.28 16.87
N ILE A 142 6.85 -3.47 15.55
CA ILE A 142 5.72 -3.16 14.65
C ILE A 142 4.44 -3.95 15.01
N ASP A 143 4.58 -5.08 15.71
CA ASP A 143 3.48 -5.89 16.22
C ASP A 143 2.95 -5.46 17.60
N ALA A 144 3.57 -4.44 18.22
CA ALA A 144 3.12 -3.78 19.45
C ALA A 144 2.26 -2.54 19.20
N ILE A 145 2.06 -2.15 17.93
CA ILE A 145 1.23 -1.01 17.55
C ILE A 145 -0.21 -1.23 17.98
N ASP A 146 -0.81 -0.21 18.60
CA ASP A 146 -2.23 -0.21 18.93
C ASP A 146 -3.07 0.09 17.69
N PHE A 147 -3.65 -0.96 17.11
CA PHE A 147 -4.50 -0.85 15.92
C PHE A 147 -5.89 -0.28 16.21
N GLU A 148 -6.27 -0.09 17.48
CA GLU A 148 -7.47 0.68 17.79
C GLU A 148 -7.26 2.17 17.49
N GLU A 149 -6.02 2.66 17.66
CA GLU A 149 -5.65 4.07 17.48
C GLU A 149 -4.84 4.33 16.20
N SER A 150 -4.32 3.29 15.55
CA SER A 150 -3.43 3.43 14.39
C SER A 150 -3.76 2.48 13.24
N VAL A 151 -3.34 2.90 12.04
CA VAL A 151 -3.24 2.06 10.86
C VAL A 151 -1.79 2.09 10.35
N LEU A 152 -1.32 0.97 9.81
CA LEU A 152 -0.03 0.89 9.14
C LEU A 152 -0.21 0.91 7.64
N LEU A 153 0.53 1.77 6.95
CA LEU A 153 0.58 1.83 5.50
C LEU A 153 1.93 1.31 5.02
N VAL A 154 1.92 0.20 4.30
CA VAL A 154 3.09 -0.33 3.59
C VAL A 154 3.03 0.22 2.18
N VAL A 155 3.95 1.11 1.84
CA VAL A 155 3.99 1.79 0.54
C VAL A 155 5.18 1.32 -0.26
N GLU A 156 4.91 0.91 -1.50
CA GLU A 156 5.89 0.40 -2.44
C GLU A 156 5.86 1.25 -3.72
N SER A 157 7.04 1.61 -4.25
CA SER A 157 7.13 2.27 -5.55
C SER A 157 8.32 1.82 -6.39
N GLY A 158 7.98 1.58 -7.65
CA GLY A 158 8.80 1.29 -8.81
C GLY A 158 9.89 0.25 -8.60
N PHE A 159 10.81 0.29 -9.55
CA PHE A 159 12.12 -0.31 -9.45
C PHE A 159 13.12 0.75 -9.90
N GLY A 160 14.13 1.01 -9.08
CA GLY A 160 15.16 1.97 -9.43
C GLY A 160 16.17 2.07 -8.31
N SER A 161 16.96 3.14 -8.35
CA SER A 161 18.04 3.34 -7.41
C SER A 161 17.57 3.18 -5.96
N GLY A 162 18.21 2.26 -5.22
CA GLY A 162 17.96 2.07 -3.80
C GLY A 162 18.44 3.26 -2.95
N SER A 163 19.14 4.22 -3.55
CA SER A 163 19.45 5.50 -2.92
C SER A 163 18.24 6.45 -2.87
N VAL A 164 17.23 6.22 -3.71
CA VAL A 164 15.96 6.96 -3.69
C VAL A 164 15.01 6.30 -2.70
N THR A 165 14.47 7.09 -1.79
CA THR A 165 13.57 6.65 -0.72
C THR A 165 12.30 7.48 -0.71
N HIS A 166 11.27 7.03 0.00
CA HIS A 166 10.07 7.82 0.24
C HIS A 166 10.30 8.83 1.37
N HIS A 167 9.81 10.05 1.21
CA HIS A 167 9.70 11.05 2.26
C HIS A 167 8.25 11.51 2.39
N TRP A 168 7.67 11.33 3.57
CA TRP A 168 6.27 11.65 3.87
C TRP A 168 6.15 12.99 4.57
N LYS A 169 5.21 13.83 4.12
CA LYS A 169 5.06 15.22 4.58
C LYS A 169 3.81 15.48 5.38
N ARG A 170 2.70 14.85 5.02
CA ARG A 170 1.42 14.99 5.73
C ARG A 170 0.52 13.78 5.52
N ALA A 171 -0.37 13.57 6.47
CA ALA A 171 -1.48 12.65 6.40
C ALA A 171 -2.78 13.42 6.71
N GLU A 172 -3.73 13.34 5.78
CA GLU A 172 -5.03 13.99 5.89
C GLU A 172 -6.11 12.95 6.18
N ALA A 173 -7.07 13.34 7.02
CA ALA A 173 -8.30 12.57 7.19
C ALA A 173 -9.26 12.90 6.04
N THR A 174 -9.87 11.87 5.48
CA THR A 174 -10.89 12.01 4.44
C THR A 174 -12.17 11.30 4.89
N ASP A 175 -13.27 11.54 4.18
CA ASP A 175 -14.53 10.85 4.43
C ASP A 175 -14.43 9.32 4.30
N ARG A 176 -13.35 8.81 3.70
CA ARG A 176 -13.14 7.39 3.38
C ARG A 176 -11.92 6.76 4.04
N GLY A 177 -11.15 7.51 4.84
CA GLY A 177 -9.91 7.03 5.43
C GLY A 177 -8.79 8.04 5.34
N VAL A 178 -7.60 7.58 4.95
CA VAL A 178 -6.36 8.38 5.00
C VAL A 178 -5.93 8.82 3.61
N HIS A 179 -5.45 10.05 3.48
CA HIS A 179 -4.69 10.51 2.31
C HIS A 179 -3.26 10.88 2.73
N LEU A 180 -2.30 10.06 2.32
CA LEU A 180 -0.88 10.23 2.60
C LEU A 180 -0.20 10.97 1.44
N HIS A 181 0.55 12.03 1.77
CA HIS A 181 1.31 12.82 0.80
C HIS A 181 2.80 12.73 1.05
N GLY A 182 3.56 12.54 -0.03
CA GLY A 182 5.02 12.50 0.05
C GLY A 182 5.69 12.66 -1.31
N CYS A 183 7.00 12.50 -1.31
CA CYS A 183 7.81 12.52 -2.52
C CYS A 183 8.92 11.48 -2.48
N HIS A 184 9.55 11.25 -3.63
CA HIS A 184 10.86 10.62 -3.69
C HIS A 184 11.95 11.58 -3.21
N THR A 185 12.97 11.03 -2.55
CA THR A 185 14.22 11.75 -2.34
C THR A 185 15.02 11.84 -3.64
N THR A 186 15.73 12.94 -3.83
CA THR A 186 16.63 13.16 -4.95
C THR A 186 18.07 13.05 -4.44
N PRO A 187 18.69 11.86 -4.31
CA PRO A 187 20.06 11.77 -3.85
C PRO A 187 21.04 12.26 -4.93
N PHE A 188 22.09 12.98 -4.52
CA PHE A 188 23.12 13.48 -5.45
C PHE A 188 23.84 12.35 -6.21
N LYS A 189 24.08 11.23 -5.52
CA LYS A 189 24.62 10.01 -6.11
C LYS A 189 23.54 8.94 -6.06
N GLN A 190 23.20 8.41 -7.22
CA GLN A 190 22.30 7.28 -7.36
C GLN A 190 23.10 6.01 -7.62
N THR A 191 22.66 4.94 -6.99
CA THR A 191 23.10 3.56 -7.25
C THR A 191 22.30 2.97 -8.41
N ASN A 192 22.92 2.05 -9.16
CA ASN A 192 22.29 1.36 -10.29
C ASN A 192 21.58 0.07 -9.87
N ASP A 193 21.36 -0.15 -8.58
CA ASP A 193 20.53 -1.24 -8.13
C ASP A 193 19.08 -1.00 -8.56
N PHE A 194 18.42 -2.07 -9.00
CA PHE A 194 17.06 -2.03 -9.48
C PHE A 194 16.20 -2.78 -8.46
N ILE A 195 15.75 -2.06 -7.44
CA ILE A 195 14.99 -2.64 -6.32
C ILE A 195 13.69 -1.88 -6.11
N ALA A 196 12.68 -2.59 -5.61
CA ALA A 196 11.47 -1.94 -5.13
C ALA A 196 11.79 -1.06 -3.92
N ARG A 197 11.30 0.18 -3.96
CA ARG A 197 11.39 1.10 -2.82
C ARG A 197 10.24 0.80 -1.89
N HIS A 198 10.51 0.82 -0.60
CA HIS A 198 9.56 0.44 0.42
C HIS A 198 9.65 1.39 1.61
N SER A 199 8.50 1.74 2.19
CA SER A 199 8.43 2.42 3.48
C SER A 199 7.18 1.98 4.23
N VAL A 200 7.27 1.95 5.56
CA VAL A 200 6.14 1.70 6.45
C VAL A 200 5.81 2.98 7.19
N VAL A 201 4.55 3.37 7.19
CA VAL A 201 4.06 4.58 7.87
C VAL A 201 2.97 4.20 8.85
N ARG A 202 3.17 4.51 10.13
CA ARG A 202 2.11 4.50 11.13
C ARG A 202 1.34 5.81 11.01
N VAL A 203 0.03 5.74 10.88
CA VAL A 203 -0.86 6.89 10.84
C VAL A 203 -1.93 6.71 11.91
N GLU A 204 -2.30 7.79 12.59
CA GLU A 204 -3.49 7.86 13.43
C GLU A 204 -4.71 7.35 12.66
N ARG A 205 -5.52 6.52 13.32
CA ARG A 205 -6.68 5.90 12.71
C ARG A 205 -7.84 6.90 12.63
N PRO A 206 -8.33 7.26 11.44
CA PRO A 206 -9.53 8.08 11.32
C PRO A 206 -10.78 7.29 11.75
N GLU A 207 -11.85 8.01 12.10
CA GLU A 207 -13.13 7.41 12.52
C GLU A 207 -13.70 6.42 11.48
N THR A 208 -13.54 6.75 10.20
CA THR A 208 -13.91 5.90 9.07
C THR A 208 -12.65 5.53 8.29
N PHE A 209 -12.46 4.23 8.04
CA PHE A 209 -11.32 3.74 7.26
C PHE A 209 -11.77 2.67 6.26
N GLU A 210 -12.00 3.10 5.02
CA GLU A 210 -12.29 2.23 3.86
C GLU A 210 -11.06 2.04 2.99
N LEU A 211 -10.25 3.09 2.83
CA LEU A 211 -9.04 3.07 2.00
C LEU A 211 -7.96 4.01 2.54
N ALA A 212 -6.73 3.73 2.13
CA ALA A 212 -5.63 4.69 2.15
C ALA A 212 -5.30 5.10 0.72
N ARG A 213 -5.30 6.40 0.47
CA ARG A 213 -4.82 7.01 -0.78
C ARG A 213 -3.41 7.55 -0.56
N VAL A 214 -2.55 7.35 -1.54
CA VAL A 214 -1.21 7.92 -1.57
C VAL A 214 -1.13 8.91 -2.74
N SER A 215 -0.44 10.03 -2.52
CA SER A 215 0.00 10.94 -3.57
C SER A 215 1.49 11.15 -3.43
N LEU A 216 2.23 10.58 -4.38
CA LEU A 216 3.68 10.51 -4.35
C LEU A 216 4.25 11.36 -5.49
N THR A 217 4.88 12.48 -5.16
CA THR A 217 5.62 13.30 -6.12
C THR A 217 6.93 12.61 -6.47
N VAL A 218 7.05 12.15 -7.72
CA VAL A 218 8.21 11.37 -8.21
C VAL A 218 9.10 12.16 -9.15
N GLY A 219 8.60 13.29 -9.67
CA GLY A 219 9.32 14.23 -10.52
C GLY A 219 8.79 15.66 -10.37
N ALA A 220 9.44 16.62 -11.04
CA ALA A 220 9.06 18.03 -10.98
C ALA A 220 7.65 18.29 -11.57
N GLU A 221 7.28 17.51 -12.59
CA GLU A 221 6.00 17.62 -13.33
C GLU A 221 5.20 16.31 -13.20
N ARG A 222 5.47 15.52 -12.14
CA ARG A 222 4.89 14.19 -12.01
C ARG A 222 4.61 13.78 -10.58
N ARG A 223 3.33 13.60 -10.30
CA ARG A 223 2.78 13.03 -9.07
C ARG A 223 1.86 11.88 -9.40
N VAL A 224 2.00 10.77 -8.67
CA VAL A 224 1.26 9.53 -8.89
C VAL A 224 0.32 9.27 -7.72
N HIS A 225 -0.90 8.86 -8.04
CA HIS A 225 -1.96 8.56 -7.09
C HIS A 225 -2.28 7.06 -7.06
N PHE A 226 -2.46 6.47 -5.88
CA PHE A 226 -2.84 5.05 -5.77
C PHE A 226 -3.48 4.72 -4.43
N ASN A 227 -4.40 3.75 -4.44
CA ASN A 227 -5.22 3.39 -3.30
C ASN A 227 -4.94 1.98 -2.80
N SER A 228 -5.19 1.75 -1.51
CA SER A 228 -4.96 0.45 -0.87
C SER A 228 -5.86 -0.68 -1.34
N THR A 229 -6.92 -0.34 -2.08
CA THR A 229 -7.89 -1.29 -2.64
C THR A 229 -7.50 -1.81 -4.01
N GLU A 230 -6.45 -1.28 -4.64
CA GLU A 230 -6.13 -1.55 -6.05
C GLU A 230 -5.08 -2.66 -6.24
N GLY A 231 -4.36 -3.04 -5.19
CA GLY A 231 -3.20 -3.91 -5.31
C GLY A 231 -2.04 -3.19 -5.99
N VAL A 232 -1.51 -3.76 -7.08
CA VAL A 232 -0.41 -3.16 -7.85
C VAL A 232 -0.97 -2.32 -9.00
N VAL A 233 -0.57 -1.06 -9.03
CA VAL A 233 -0.92 -0.08 -10.06
C VAL A 233 0.30 0.13 -10.96
N THR A 234 0.12 0.03 -12.27
CA THR A 234 1.17 0.35 -13.25
C THR A 234 0.85 1.64 -13.99
N VAL A 235 1.87 2.48 -14.20
CA VAL A 235 1.80 3.67 -15.04
C VAL A 235 2.88 3.61 -16.11
N ASP A 236 2.57 4.18 -17.28
CA ASP A 236 3.54 4.26 -18.37
C ASP A 236 4.79 5.04 -17.90
N ALA A 237 5.96 4.45 -18.14
CA ALA A 237 7.22 5.14 -17.94
C ALA A 237 7.33 6.31 -18.95
N GLU A 238 7.97 7.40 -18.52
CA GLU A 238 8.27 8.54 -19.41
C GLU A 238 9.37 8.21 -20.43
#